data_AF-A0A2J0ML13-F1
#
_entry.id   AF-A0A2J0ML13-F1
#
_cell.length_a   1.000
_cell.length_b   1.000
_cell.length_c   1.000
_cell.angle_alpha   90.00
_cell.angle_beta   90.00
_cell.angle_gamma   90.00
#
_symmetry.space_group_name_H-M   'P 1'
#
loop_
_entity.id
_entity.type
_entity.pdbx_description
1 polymer ?
#
loop_
_entity_poly.entity_id
_entity_poly.type
_entity_poly.pdbx_seq_one_letter_code
_entity_poly.pdbx_strand_id
1 'polypeptide(L)' 'MLKREMKKIKRFERKRRIRAKLVGTATCPRLSVFRSLKNISVQAIDD' A
#
# COMPACT_ATOMS: atom_id res chain seq x y z
N MET A 1 4.99 22.37 -3.11
CA MET A 1 4.53 21.02 -3.50
C MET A 1 3.01 20.99 -3.56
N LEU A 2 2.40 20.43 -4.60
CA LEU A 2 0.94 20.43 -4.74
C LEU A 2 0.27 19.54 -3.67
N LYS A 3 -0.89 19.94 -3.14
CA LYS A 3 -1.64 19.19 -2.10
C LYS A 3 -1.89 17.72 -2.44
N ARG A 4 -2.07 17.43 -3.74
CA ARG A 4 -2.24 16.06 -4.25
C ARG A 4 -0.96 15.22 -4.10
N GLU A 5 0.20 15.81 -4.31
CA GLU A 5 1.50 15.14 -4.15
C GLU A 5 1.78 14.83 -2.68
N MET A 6 1.48 15.77 -1.77
CA MET A 6 1.59 15.52 -0.34
C MET A 6 0.73 14.32 0.12
N LYS A 7 -0.47 14.16 -0.45
CA LYS A 7 -1.34 13.01 -0.15
C LYS A 7 -0.74 11.69 -0.65
N LYS A 8 -0.07 11.69 -1.82
CA LYS A 8 0.65 10.52 -2.34
C LYS A 8 1.84 10.15 -1.42
N ILE A 9 2.63 11.15 -1.00
CA ILE A 9 3.77 10.94 -0.09
C ILE A 9 3.33 10.34 1.23
N LYS A 10 2.35 10.97 1.91
CA LYS A 10 1.85 10.46 3.21
C LYS A 10 1.31 9.03 3.11
N ARG A 11 0.68 8.67 1.98
CA ARG A 11 0.23 7.30 1.71
C ARG A 11 1.41 6.34 1.58
N PHE A 12 2.47 6.74 0.90
CA PHE A 12 3.69 5.93 0.73
C PHE A 12 4.43 5.73 2.06
N GLU A 13 4.62 6.79 2.84
CA GLU A 13 5.24 6.73 4.17
C GLU A 13 4.50 5.78 5.11
N ARG A 14 3.15 5.84 5.12
CA ARG A 14 2.33 4.92 5.91
C ARG A 14 2.50 3.48 5.44
N LYS A 15 2.51 3.23 4.13
CA LYS A 15 2.78 1.88 3.58
C LYS A 15 4.15 1.37 4.02
N ARG A 16 5.20 2.21 3.97
CA ARG A 16 6.56 1.85 4.42
C ARG A 16 6.57 1.46 5.90
N ARG A 17 5.91 2.26 6.76
CA ARG A 17 5.84 1.97 8.21
C ARG A 17 5.11 0.67 8.52
N ILE A 18 4.03 0.36 7.81
CA ILE A 18 3.29 -0.89 8.00
C ILE A 18 4.11 -2.09 7.52
N ARG A 19 4.75 -1.97 6.34
CA ARG A 19 5.60 -3.03 5.77
C ARG A 19 6.83 -3.34 6.59
N ALA A 20 7.32 -2.40 7.40
CA ALA A 20 8.41 -2.67 8.34
C ALA A 20 8.04 -3.70 9.43
N LYS A 21 6.74 -3.97 9.64
CA LYS A 21 6.24 -4.95 10.61
C LYS A 21 5.49 -6.12 9.99
N LEU A 22 5.11 -6.01 8.72
CA LEU A 22 4.21 -6.94 8.06
C LEU A 22 4.79 -7.32 6.69
N VAL A 23 5.15 -8.60 6.58
CA VAL A 23 5.74 -9.26 5.42
C VAL A 23 4.76 -10.31 4.92
N GLY A 24 4.64 -10.46 3.59
CA GLY A 24 3.87 -11.54 2.97
C GLY A 24 4.75 -12.76 2.71
N THR A 25 4.19 -13.96 2.89
CA THR A 25 4.83 -15.22 2.52
C THR A 25 3.97 -15.99 1.52
N ALA A 26 4.52 -16.99 0.84
CA ALA A 26 3.76 -17.86 -0.08
C ALA A 26 2.47 -18.46 0.54
N THR A 27 2.53 -18.83 1.83
CA THR A 27 1.39 -19.40 2.57
C THR A 27 0.40 -18.34 3.05
N CYS A 28 0.88 -17.12 3.35
CA CYS A 28 0.11 -15.99 3.85
C CYS A 28 0.55 -14.69 3.15
N PRO A 29 0.15 -14.46 1.89
CA PRO A 29 0.64 -13.33 1.11
C PRO A 29 0.11 -12.01 1.64
N ARG A 30 0.92 -10.96 1.56
CA ARG A 30 0.54 -9.62 1.98
C ARG A 30 -0.37 -9.00 0.93
N LEU A 31 -1.55 -8.58 1.37
CA LEU A 31 -2.54 -7.94 0.52
C LEU A 31 -2.25 -6.43 0.36
N SER A 32 -1.97 -5.96 -0.86
CA SER A 32 -1.80 -4.54 -1.17
C SER A 32 -3.03 -3.95 -1.85
N VAL A 33 -3.55 -2.86 -1.28
CA VAL A 33 -4.72 -2.15 -1.83
C VAL A 33 -4.33 -0.80 -2.42
N PHE A 34 -4.89 -0.50 -3.59
CA PHE A 34 -5.00 0.85 -4.13
C PHE A 34 -6.48 1.19 -4.34
N ARG A 35 -6.88 2.38 -3.87
CA ARG A 35 -8.25 2.87 -3.96
C ARG A 35 -8.26 4.21 -4.66
N SER A 36 -9.10 4.31 -5.66
CA SER A 36 -9.49 5.56 -6.32
C SER A 36 -10.93 5.92 -5.96
N LEU A 37 -11.47 7.00 -6.52
CA LEU A 37 -12.89 7.33 -6.37
C LEU A 37 -13.80 6.41 -7.19
N LYS A 38 -13.27 5.76 -8.23
CA LYS A 38 -14.04 4.92 -9.15
C LYS A 38 -13.97 3.45 -8.73
N ASN A 39 -12.75 2.94 -8.59
CA ASN A 39 -12.49 1.51 -8.38
C ASN A 39 -11.48 1.27 -7.25
N ILE A 40 -11.46 0.03 -6.79
CA ILE A 40 -10.46 -0.52 -5.87
C ILE A 40 -9.72 -1.65 -6.60
N SER A 41 -8.40 -1.68 -6.48
CA SER A 41 -7.55 -2.73 -7.01
C SER A 41 -6.74 -3.35 -5.88
N VAL A 42 -6.60 -4.68 -5.92
CA VAL A 42 -5.96 -5.48 -4.86
C VAL A 42 -4.92 -6.42 -5.48
N GLN A 43 -3.83 -6.66 -4.76
CA GLN A 43 -2.77 -7.58 -5.13
C GLN A 43 -2.41 -8.46 -3.93
N ALA A 44 -2.26 -9.77 -4.14
CA ALA A 44 -1.60 -10.67 -3.19
C ALA A 44 -0.12 -10.75 -3.55
N ILE A 45 0.76 -10.54 -2.56
CA ILE A 45 2.21 -10.42 -2.77
C ILE A 45 2.93 -11.33 -1.79
N ASP A 46 3.82 -12.17 -2.30
CA ASP A 46 4.89 -12.83 -1.55
C ASP A 46 6.09 -11.87 -1.55
N ASP A 47 6.54 -11.41 -0.37
CA ASP A 47 7.58 -10.36 -0.21
C ASP A 47 8.98 -10.99 -0.07
#